data_AF-A0A9C8ZQM7-F1
#
_entry.id   AF-A0A9C8ZQM7-F1
#
_cell.length_a   1.000
_cell.length_b   1.000
_cell.length_c   1.000
_cell.angle_alpha   90.00
_cell.angle_beta   90.00
_cell.angle_gamma   90.00
#
_symmetry.space_group_name_H-M   'P 1'
#
loop_
_entity.id
_entity.type
_entity.pdbx_description
1 polymer ?
#
loop_
_entity_poly.entity_id
_entity_poly.type
_entity_poly.pdbx_seq_one_letter_code
_entity_poly.pdbx_strand_id
1 'polypeptide(L)'
;MSSDDRKTDRLDRQEIEKSRKAQGRKSAVEEEEERLIKAARAHKAQESTAKLNQKNDLLIAQGLAFGRKIGGATQYIRLPARLAGRELPDNVPVWRIELHELKPVTEPLGLEIVGDVVIGRRTGGTEFPPDLDLSPYDAARHGVSRRHALLRPTRNNLYLIDLDSTNGTARNAITLGPGVAQALKHNDTIALGSLTFTVKIIEKPSASHRQTRLTPQQRIRPEERTASGDGRAASASSNSKEKPLSGRE
;
A
#
# COMPACT_ATOMS: atom_id res chain seq x y z
N MET A 1 87.57 29.67 4.71
CA MET A 1 86.11 29.37 4.66
C MET A 1 85.94 28.27 3.62
N SER A 2 85.80 27.03 4.11
CA SER A 2 86.06 25.79 3.37
C SER A 2 84.95 25.44 2.38
N SER A 3 85.34 24.76 1.31
CA SER A 3 84.55 24.44 0.11
C SER A 3 83.50 23.32 0.31
N ASP A 4 83.20 22.91 1.54
CA ASP A 4 82.30 21.78 1.83
C ASP A 4 80.83 22.19 2.03
N ASP A 5 80.53 23.43 2.40
CA ASP A 5 79.14 23.85 2.68
C ASP A 5 78.30 24.20 1.43
N ARG A 6 78.92 24.33 0.25
CA ARG A 6 78.17 24.59 -1.00
C ARG A 6 77.73 23.32 -1.72
N LYS A 7 78.22 22.14 -1.29
CA LYS A 7 77.91 20.86 -1.94
C LYS A 7 76.68 20.18 -1.33
N THR A 8 76.37 20.46 -0.06
CA THR A 8 75.22 19.90 0.67
C THR A 8 73.89 20.56 0.27
N ASP A 9 73.83 21.88 0.13
CA ASP A 9 72.60 22.60 -0.28
C ASP A 9 72.15 22.30 -1.73
N ARG A 10 73.07 21.88 -2.61
CA ARG A 10 72.76 21.55 -4.01
C ARG A 10 72.22 20.12 -4.19
N LEU A 11 72.53 19.22 -3.25
CA LEU A 11 72.04 17.83 -3.27
C LEU A 11 70.61 17.73 -2.70
N ASP A 12 70.31 18.47 -1.64
CA ASP A 12 68.97 18.48 -1.02
C ASP A 12 67.90 19.09 -1.94
N ARG A 13 68.24 20.15 -2.69
CA ARG A 13 67.30 20.74 -3.67
C ARG A 13 66.96 19.80 -4.83
N GLN A 14 67.91 18.99 -5.29
CA GLN A 14 67.66 18.01 -6.35
C GLN A 14 66.83 16.81 -5.88
N GLU A 15 66.89 16.47 -4.59
CA GLU A 15 66.13 15.37 -4.00
C GLU A 15 64.68 15.79 -3.64
N ILE A 16 64.48 17.05 -3.23
CA ILE A 16 63.15 17.64 -3.00
C ILE A 16 62.40 17.85 -4.33
N GLU A 17 63.09 18.25 -5.40
CA GLU A 17 62.46 18.47 -6.71
C GLU A 17 62.09 17.14 -7.42
N LYS A 18 62.87 16.07 -7.22
CA LYS A 18 62.51 14.71 -7.66
C LYS A 18 61.32 14.13 -6.88
N SER A 19 61.22 14.43 -5.58
CA SER A 19 60.12 13.96 -4.73
C SER A 19 58.78 14.66 -5.03
N ARG A 20 58.79 15.95 -5.41
CA ARG A 20 57.58 16.67 -5.85
C ARG A 20 57.08 16.24 -7.23
N LYS A 21 57.97 15.74 -8.10
CA LYS A 21 57.61 15.25 -9.44
C LYS A 21 57.03 13.81 -9.44
N ALA A 22 57.15 13.09 -8.32
CA ALA A 22 56.62 11.74 -8.16
C ALA A 22 55.22 11.67 -7.50
N GLN A 23 54.71 12.77 -6.93
CA GLN A 23 53.39 12.81 -6.25
C GLN A 23 52.24 13.34 -7.12
N GLY A 24 52.36 13.25 -8.46
CA GLY A 24 51.45 13.91 -9.40
C GLY A 24 50.74 13.00 -10.40
N ARG A 25 50.54 11.72 -10.11
CA ARG A 25 49.70 10.82 -10.93
C ARG A 25 48.64 10.20 -10.04
N LYS A 26 47.41 10.69 -10.15
CA LYS A 26 46.25 10.03 -9.55
C LYS A 26 46.19 8.60 -10.06
N SER A 27 45.86 7.64 -9.19
CA SER A 27 45.69 6.27 -9.65
C SER A 27 44.48 6.17 -10.58
N ALA A 28 44.48 5.20 -11.51
CA ALA A 28 43.33 4.99 -12.40
C ALA A 28 42.01 4.75 -11.65
N VAL A 29 42.09 4.33 -10.39
CA VAL A 29 40.93 4.12 -9.50
C VAL A 29 40.38 5.46 -9.00
N GLU A 30 41.23 6.41 -8.62
CA GLU A 30 40.82 7.74 -8.16
C GLU A 30 40.22 8.59 -9.30
N GLU A 31 40.73 8.44 -10.52
CA GLU A 31 40.16 9.11 -11.70
C GLU A 31 38.76 8.59 -12.04
N GLU A 32 38.52 7.28 -11.88
CA GLU A 32 37.21 6.67 -12.13
C GLU A 32 36.21 7.01 -11.02
N GLU A 33 36.65 7.09 -9.76
CA GLU A 33 35.82 7.52 -8.65
C GLU A 33 35.36 8.99 -8.80
N GLU A 34 36.26 9.89 -9.23
CA GLU A 34 35.91 11.27 -9.54
C GLU A 34 34.90 11.37 -10.70
N ARG A 35 35.01 10.51 -11.72
CA ARG A 35 34.03 10.43 -12.81
C ARG A 35 32.65 10.00 -12.30
N LEU A 36 32.58 8.96 -11.48
CA LEU A 36 31.31 8.46 -10.93
C LEU A 36 30.62 9.49 -10.03
N ILE A 37 31.39 10.20 -9.18
CA ILE A 37 30.83 11.26 -8.33
C ILE A 37 30.32 12.44 -9.17
N LYS A 38 31.02 12.81 -10.24
CA LYS A 38 30.60 13.87 -11.16
C LYS A 38 29.31 13.50 -11.91
N ALA A 39 29.19 12.24 -12.35
CA ALA A 39 27.99 11.72 -13.00
C ALA A 39 26.78 11.71 -12.05
N ALA A 40 26.97 11.27 -10.80
CA ALA A 40 25.91 11.25 -9.79
C ALA A 40 25.40 12.67 -9.45
N ARG A 41 26.31 13.66 -9.36
CA ARG A 41 25.92 15.06 -9.14
C ARG A 41 25.18 15.67 -10.33
N ALA A 42 25.55 15.30 -11.56
CA ALA A 42 24.83 15.75 -12.75
C ALA A 42 23.38 15.21 -12.79
N HIS A 43 23.19 13.93 -12.45
CA HIS A 43 21.85 13.33 -12.39
C HIS A 43 20.98 13.96 -11.28
N LYS A 44 21.57 14.19 -10.11
CA LYS A 44 20.87 14.81 -8.96
C LYS A 44 20.53 16.30 -9.20
N ALA A 45 21.30 16.99 -10.04
CA ALA A 45 21.02 18.36 -10.45
C ALA A 45 19.89 18.45 -11.52
N GLN A 46 19.70 17.41 -12.34
CA GLN A 46 18.61 17.36 -13.33
C GLN A 46 17.26 16.97 -12.71
N GLU A 47 17.23 16.21 -11.61
CA GLU A 47 15.99 15.80 -10.93
C GLU A 47 15.40 16.88 -9.98
N SER A 48 16.11 17.98 -9.71
CA SER A 48 15.70 18.99 -8.72
C SER A 48 15.03 20.26 -9.28
N THR A 49 14.62 20.27 -10.55
CA THR A 49 13.90 21.42 -11.17
C THR A 49 12.53 21.06 -11.73
N ALA A 50 11.74 20.22 -11.06
CA ALA A 50 10.30 20.15 -11.29
C ALA A 50 9.57 20.94 -10.21
N LYS A 51 9.35 22.23 -10.50
CA LYS A 51 8.70 23.20 -9.63
C LYS A 51 7.31 22.73 -9.18
N LEU A 52 7.14 22.69 -7.87
CA LEU A 52 5.87 22.79 -7.15
C LEU A 52 5.12 24.04 -7.66
N ASN A 53 3.94 23.90 -8.26
CA ASN A 53 2.99 25.01 -8.30
C ASN A 53 1.65 24.54 -7.75
N GLN A 54 1.27 25.24 -6.69
CA GLN A 54 0.13 25.03 -5.83
C GLN A 54 -1.01 25.90 -6.37
N LYS A 55 -2.24 25.34 -6.36
CA LYS A 55 -3.55 25.96 -6.68
C LYS A 55 -4.08 25.72 -8.09
N ASN A 56 -4.98 24.74 -8.20
CA ASN A 56 -6.38 25.02 -8.53
C ASN A 56 -7.26 23.84 -8.13
N ASP A 57 -7.81 23.93 -6.91
CA ASP A 57 -8.88 23.12 -6.33
C ASP A 57 -10.27 23.42 -6.97
N LEU A 58 -10.35 23.53 -8.29
CA LEU A 58 -11.60 23.85 -8.99
C LEU A 58 -11.71 23.05 -10.29
N LEU A 59 -11.94 21.74 -10.17
CA LEU A 59 -12.61 20.97 -11.22
C LEU A 59 -13.29 19.72 -10.63
N ILE A 60 -14.17 19.95 -9.65
CA ILE A 60 -15.26 19.02 -9.36
C ILE A 60 -16.36 19.29 -10.40
N ALA A 61 -16.83 18.21 -11.01
CA ALA A 61 -18.01 18.10 -11.87
C ALA A 61 -17.89 18.67 -13.30
N GLN A 62 -17.55 17.78 -14.25
CA GLN A 62 -18.49 17.24 -15.26
C GLN A 62 -17.72 16.34 -16.23
N GLY A 63 -18.31 15.21 -16.58
CA GLY A 63 -17.62 14.00 -17.04
C GLY A 63 -16.74 14.15 -18.29
N LEU A 64 -15.55 13.55 -18.21
CA LEU A 64 -14.79 13.04 -19.35
C LEU A 64 -14.13 11.72 -18.98
N ALA A 65 -14.34 10.73 -19.83
CA ALA A 65 -13.81 9.38 -19.75
C ALA A 65 -12.29 9.37 -19.96
N PHE A 66 -11.51 9.51 -18.88
CA PHE A 66 -10.08 9.19 -18.84
C PHE A 66 -9.71 8.69 -17.44
N GLY A 67 -10.18 7.49 -17.09
CA GLY A 67 -9.75 6.81 -15.89
C GLY A 67 -8.38 6.17 -16.11
N ARG A 68 -7.36 6.58 -15.35
CA ARG A 68 -6.21 5.70 -15.07
C ARG A 68 -6.82 4.37 -14.60
N LYS A 69 -6.58 3.25 -15.30
CA LYS A 69 -6.85 1.93 -14.73
C LYS A 69 -6.02 1.84 -13.45
N ILE A 70 -6.64 2.00 -12.29
CA ILE A 70 -5.97 1.84 -11.01
C ILE A 70 -5.90 0.32 -10.77
N GLY A 71 -4.84 -0.31 -11.26
CA GLY A 71 -4.66 -1.76 -11.22
C GLY A 71 -4.78 -2.43 -12.58
N GLY A 72 -4.14 -3.58 -12.73
CA GLY A 72 -4.24 -4.45 -13.91
C GLY A 72 -5.36 -5.47 -13.80
N ALA A 73 -5.86 -5.77 -12.60
CA ALA A 73 -6.84 -6.82 -12.38
C ALA A 73 -8.24 -6.35 -12.80
N THR A 74 -8.97 -7.21 -13.51
CA THR A 74 -10.35 -6.96 -13.92
C THR A 74 -11.37 -7.21 -12.80
N GLN A 75 -10.98 -7.97 -11.79
CA GLN A 75 -11.82 -8.34 -10.64
C GLN A 75 -10.99 -8.45 -9.36
N TYR A 76 -11.63 -8.16 -8.24
CA TYR A 76 -11.06 -8.35 -6.90
C TYR A 76 -11.86 -9.38 -6.10
N ILE A 77 -11.17 -10.40 -5.61
CA ILE A 77 -11.74 -11.45 -4.77
C ILE A 77 -11.62 -11.02 -3.30
N ARG A 78 -12.73 -10.97 -2.58
CA ARG A 78 -12.71 -10.67 -1.15
C ARG A 78 -12.29 -11.87 -0.32
N LEU A 79 -11.31 -11.67 0.55
CA LEU A 79 -10.76 -12.69 1.44
C LEU A 79 -10.68 -12.20 2.90
N PRO A 80 -10.93 -13.08 3.89
CA PRO A 80 -11.28 -14.50 3.73
C PRO A 80 -12.71 -14.70 3.22
N ALA A 81 -12.96 -15.80 2.50
CA ALA A 81 -14.25 -16.06 1.83
C ALA A 81 -15.46 -16.07 2.78
N ARG A 82 -15.26 -16.42 4.06
CA ARG A 82 -16.31 -16.34 5.10
C ARG A 82 -16.87 -14.93 5.34
N LEU A 83 -16.14 -13.89 4.91
CA LEU A 83 -16.56 -12.48 4.94
C LEU A 83 -17.03 -11.97 3.57
N ALA A 84 -17.02 -12.81 2.54
CA ALA A 84 -17.57 -12.45 1.23
C ALA A 84 -19.09 -12.25 1.33
N GLY A 85 -19.61 -11.22 0.65
CA GLY A 85 -21.05 -10.91 0.60
C GLY A 85 -21.64 -10.32 1.89
N ARG A 86 -20.86 -10.17 2.97
CA ARG A 86 -21.29 -9.47 4.18
C ARG A 86 -21.00 -7.97 4.09
N GLU A 87 -21.87 -7.19 4.70
CA GLU A 87 -21.56 -5.78 4.97
C GLU A 87 -20.47 -5.73 6.04
N LEU A 88 -19.38 -5.03 5.73
CA LEU A 88 -18.24 -4.90 6.64
C LEU A 88 -18.45 -3.67 7.51
N PRO A 89 -18.29 -3.78 8.83
CA PRO A 89 -18.27 -2.61 9.71
C PRO A 89 -17.17 -1.61 9.33
N ASP A 90 -17.39 -0.32 9.55
CA ASP A 90 -16.47 0.78 9.19
C ASP A 90 -15.06 0.68 9.81
N ASN A 91 -14.91 -0.11 10.87
CA ASN A 91 -13.63 -0.31 11.56
C ASN A 91 -12.77 -1.43 10.93
N VAL A 92 -13.30 -2.19 9.98
CA VAL A 92 -12.56 -3.27 9.32
C VAL A 92 -11.61 -2.70 8.28
N PRO A 93 -10.29 -2.96 8.38
CA PRO A 93 -9.34 -2.49 7.37
C PRO A 93 -9.53 -3.28 6.07
N VAL A 94 -9.81 -2.56 4.98
CA VAL A 94 -9.89 -3.13 3.63
C VAL A 94 -8.65 -2.74 2.84
N TRP A 95 -7.83 -3.72 2.50
CA TRP A 95 -6.69 -3.55 1.59
C TRP A 95 -7.06 -4.08 0.21
N ARG A 96 -6.81 -3.31 -0.86
CA ARG A 96 -6.85 -3.82 -2.22
C ARG A 96 -5.44 -4.03 -2.73
N ILE A 97 -5.13 -5.26 -3.11
CA ILE A 97 -3.82 -5.63 -3.63
C ILE A 97 -3.97 -6.44 -4.92
N GLU A 98 -2.90 -6.47 -5.70
CA GLU A 98 -2.73 -7.32 -6.87
C GLU A 98 -1.49 -8.19 -6.70
N LEU A 99 -1.61 -9.47 -7.04
CA LEU A 99 -0.47 -10.37 -7.18
C LEU A 99 -0.12 -10.52 -8.66
N HIS A 100 1.07 -10.07 -9.05
CA HIS A 100 1.57 -10.13 -10.41
C HIS A 100 2.54 -11.30 -10.60
N GLU A 101 2.74 -11.70 -11.86
CA GLU A 101 3.76 -12.68 -12.28
C GLU A 101 3.48 -14.13 -11.80
N LEU A 102 2.25 -14.40 -11.35
CA LEU A 102 1.77 -15.74 -10.98
C LEU A 102 1.53 -16.62 -12.21
N LYS A 103 2.55 -17.37 -12.63
CA LYS A 103 2.45 -18.31 -13.75
C LYS A 103 1.50 -19.47 -13.44
N PRO A 104 0.72 -19.99 -14.42
CA PRO A 104 0.78 -19.67 -15.86
C PRO A 104 -0.05 -18.45 -16.29
N VAL A 105 -0.70 -17.73 -15.36
CA VAL A 105 -1.60 -16.63 -15.68
C VAL A 105 -0.80 -15.33 -15.81
N THR A 106 -1.07 -14.55 -16.85
CA THR A 106 -0.41 -13.25 -17.08
C THR A 106 -1.14 -12.10 -16.37
N GLU A 107 -2.46 -12.20 -16.28
CA GLU A 107 -3.28 -11.20 -15.60
C GLU A 107 -3.06 -11.25 -14.08
N PRO A 108 -2.97 -10.09 -13.42
CA PRO A 108 -2.79 -10.06 -11.98
C PRO A 108 -4.03 -10.56 -11.24
N LEU A 109 -3.79 -11.25 -10.12
CA LEU A 109 -4.85 -11.67 -9.21
C LEU A 109 -5.20 -10.53 -8.25
N GLY A 110 -6.35 -9.89 -8.45
CA GLY A 110 -6.86 -8.84 -7.57
C GLY A 110 -7.53 -9.40 -6.30
N LEU A 111 -7.17 -8.86 -5.14
CA LEU A 111 -7.65 -9.31 -3.83
C LEU A 111 -8.11 -8.14 -2.96
N GLU A 112 -9.26 -8.27 -2.29
CA GLU A 112 -9.66 -7.42 -1.16
C GLU A 112 -9.39 -8.16 0.15
N ILE A 113 -8.36 -7.77 0.89
CA ILE A 113 -8.00 -8.36 2.18
C ILE A 113 -8.72 -7.62 3.30
N VAL A 114 -9.72 -8.27 3.89
CA VAL A 114 -10.62 -7.68 4.90
C VAL A 114 -10.55 -8.39 6.26
N GLY A 115 -9.64 -9.35 6.39
CA GLY A 115 -9.33 -10.06 7.63
C GLY A 115 -8.05 -10.88 7.45
N ASP A 116 -7.72 -11.69 8.45
CA ASP A 116 -6.62 -12.64 8.35
C ASP A 116 -6.88 -13.63 7.19
N VAL A 117 -5.89 -13.77 6.30
CA VAL A 117 -5.95 -14.59 5.08
C VAL A 117 -4.76 -15.54 5.05
N VAL A 118 -5.04 -16.84 5.17
CA VAL A 118 -4.03 -17.89 5.03
C VAL A 118 -3.79 -18.16 3.56
N ILE A 119 -2.55 -18.02 3.14
CA ILE A 119 -2.07 -18.36 1.80
C ILE A 119 -1.44 -19.74 1.86
N GLY A 120 -1.75 -20.58 0.89
CA GLY A 120 -1.09 -21.87 0.75
C GLY A 120 -1.63 -22.64 -0.41
N ARG A 121 -1.60 -23.96 -0.26
CA ARG A 121 -2.00 -24.90 -1.30
C ARG A 121 -3.06 -25.84 -0.79
N ARG A 122 -4.15 -25.99 -1.52
CA ARG A 122 -5.16 -26.98 -1.19
C ARG A 122 -4.66 -28.40 -1.47
N THR A 123 -5.00 -29.31 -0.57
CA THR A 123 -4.85 -30.76 -0.73
C THR A 123 -6.18 -31.41 -0.36
N GLY A 124 -6.52 -32.52 -1.02
CA GLY A 124 -7.70 -33.31 -0.64
C GLY A 124 -7.61 -33.74 0.84
N GLY A 125 -8.73 -33.69 1.54
CA GLY A 125 -8.84 -34.17 2.93
C GLY A 125 -8.32 -33.23 4.02
N THR A 126 -7.89 -32.00 3.70
CA THR A 126 -7.52 -31.03 4.75
C THR A 126 -8.75 -30.37 5.35
N GLU A 127 -8.93 -30.50 6.66
CA GLU A 127 -10.05 -29.90 7.42
C GLU A 127 -10.07 -28.36 7.35
N PHE A 128 -8.88 -27.75 7.29
CA PHE A 128 -8.71 -26.29 7.22
C PHE A 128 -7.98 -25.87 5.93
N PRO A 129 -8.69 -25.72 4.80
CA PRO A 129 -8.08 -25.22 3.57
C PRO A 129 -7.54 -23.79 3.73
N PRO A 130 -6.56 -23.37 2.92
CA PRO A 130 -6.12 -21.98 2.90
C PRO A 130 -7.25 -21.08 2.35
N ASP A 131 -7.28 -19.82 2.79
CA ASP A 131 -8.20 -18.81 2.27
C ASP A 131 -7.84 -18.43 0.83
N LEU A 132 -6.54 -18.35 0.52
CA LEU A 132 -6.02 -18.18 -0.83
C LEU A 132 -5.29 -19.45 -1.28
N ASP A 133 -5.92 -20.18 -2.20
CA ASP A 133 -5.39 -21.40 -2.80
C ASP A 133 -4.51 -21.07 -4.01
N LEU A 134 -3.20 -21.29 -3.88
CA LEU A 134 -2.23 -21.09 -4.96
C LEU A 134 -2.00 -22.35 -5.81
N SER A 135 -2.74 -23.44 -5.59
CA SER A 135 -2.65 -24.67 -6.41
C SER A 135 -2.71 -24.42 -7.93
N PRO A 136 -3.53 -23.49 -8.46
CA PRO A 136 -3.56 -23.18 -9.89
C PRO A 136 -2.23 -22.66 -10.47
N TYR A 137 -1.28 -22.27 -9.62
CA TYR A 137 0.02 -21.72 -9.98
C TYR A 137 1.17 -22.69 -9.69
N ASP A 138 0.93 -24.00 -9.85
CA ASP A 138 1.89 -25.08 -9.60
C ASP A 138 2.53 -25.06 -8.18
N ALA A 139 1.79 -24.53 -7.19
CA ALA A 139 2.26 -24.33 -5.83
C ALA A 139 2.91 -25.59 -5.20
N ALA A 140 2.46 -26.80 -5.56
CA ALA A 140 3.06 -28.04 -5.05
C ALA A 140 4.50 -28.21 -5.54
N ARG A 141 4.73 -27.98 -6.84
CA ARG A 141 6.05 -28.10 -7.47
C ARG A 141 7.00 -27.03 -6.98
N HIS A 142 6.45 -25.86 -6.64
CA HIS A 142 7.19 -24.77 -6.06
C HIS A 142 7.44 -24.90 -4.55
N GLY A 143 6.97 -25.97 -3.91
CA GLY A 143 7.23 -26.22 -2.50
C GLY A 143 6.38 -25.37 -1.55
N VAL A 144 5.24 -24.86 -2.00
CA VAL A 144 4.29 -24.13 -1.15
C VAL A 144 3.57 -25.12 -0.23
N SER A 145 3.54 -24.78 1.05
CA SER A 145 2.92 -25.56 2.11
C SER A 145 1.38 -25.43 2.06
N ARG A 146 0.67 -26.37 2.69
CA ARG A 146 -0.81 -26.33 2.74
C ARG A 146 -1.33 -25.03 3.37
N ARG A 147 -0.65 -24.61 4.43
CA ARG A 147 -0.77 -23.31 5.09
C ARG A 147 0.66 -22.79 5.18
N HIS A 148 1.01 -21.81 4.37
CA HIS A 148 2.40 -21.42 4.18
C HIS A 148 2.68 -20.06 4.81
N ALA A 149 1.81 -19.09 4.54
CA ALA A 149 1.93 -17.75 5.11
C ALA A 149 0.55 -17.19 5.47
N LEU A 150 0.56 -16.14 6.29
CA LEU A 150 -0.61 -15.38 6.69
C LEU A 150 -0.43 -13.93 6.23
N LEU A 151 -1.45 -13.41 5.56
CA LEU A 151 -1.66 -11.98 5.42
C LEU A 151 -2.54 -11.47 6.55
N ARG A 152 -2.05 -10.47 7.29
CA ARG A 152 -2.78 -9.84 8.38
C ARG A 152 -2.97 -8.35 8.11
N PRO A 153 -4.20 -7.91 7.77
CA PRO A 153 -4.48 -6.50 7.54
C PRO A 153 -4.62 -5.75 8.87
N THR A 154 -4.04 -4.57 8.93
CA THR A 154 -4.30 -3.56 9.97
C THR A 154 -4.72 -2.26 9.30
N ARG A 155 -5.07 -1.23 10.07
CA ARG A 155 -5.37 0.10 9.49
C ARG A 155 -4.18 0.72 8.76
N ASN A 156 -2.95 0.41 9.19
CA ASN A 156 -1.74 1.11 8.72
C ASN A 156 -0.88 0.24 7.81
N ASN A 157 -0.79 -1.05 8.09
CA ASN A 157 0.06 -2.00 7.39
C ASN A 157 -0.69 -3.28 7.03
N LEU A 158 -0.27 -3.90 5.94
CA LEU A 158 -0.58 -5.30 5.62
C LEU A 158 0.67 -6.13 5.95
N TYR A 159 0.56 -7.07 6.87
CA TYR A 159 1.69 -7.91 7.29
C TYR A 159 1.68 -9.25 6.56
N LEU A 160 2.87 -9.72 6.19
CA LEU A 160 3.16 -11.10 5.80
C LEU A 160 3.85 -11.80 6.96
N ILE A 161 3.36 -12.99 7.31
CA ILE A 161 3.88 -13.81 8.42
C ILE A 161 4.06 -15.23 7.88
N ASP A 162 5.25 -15.80 7.99
CA ASP A 162 5.49 -17.22 7.69
C ASP A 162 4.84 -18.11 8.78
N LEU A 163 4.12 -19.15 8.36
CA LEU A 163 3.39 -20.07 9.26
C LEU A 163 4.18 -21.36 9.53
N ASP A 164 5.48 -21.25 9.75
CA ASP A 164 6.40 -22.38 9.91
C ASP A 164 6.41 -23.27 8.65
N SER A 165 6.63 -22.61 7.52
CA SER A 165 6.57 -23.28 6.23
C SER A 165 7.80 -24.14 5.95
N THR A 166 7.62 -25.25 5.25
CA THR A 166 8.69 -26.23 5.00
C THR A 166 9.86 -25.68 4.18
N ASN A 167 9.57 -24.80 3.21
CA ASN A 167 10.59 -24.24 2.30
C ASN A 167 10.87 -22.75 2.57
N GLY A 168 10.27 -22.19 3.61
CA GLY A 168 10.42 -20.80 4.01
C GLY A 168 9.69 -19.81 3.11
N THR A 169 9.58 -18.59 3.64
CA THR A 169 9.07 -17.40 2.95
C THR A 169 10.18 -16.36 2.83
N ALA A 170 10.28 -15.67 1.70
CA ALA A 170 11.19 -14.54 1.52
C ALA A 170 10.46 -13.29 0.99
N ARG A 171 10.95 -12.12 1.40
CA ARG A 171 10.52 -10.80 0.92
C ARG A 171 11.73 -10.07 0.38
N ASN A 172 11.69 -9.68 -0.90
CA ASN A 172 12.80 -9.04 -1.61
C ASN A 172 14.12 -9.80 -1.43
N ALA A 173 14.08 -11.13 -1.63
CA ALA A 173 15.19 -12.07 -1.45
C ALA A 173 15.74 -12.23 -0.02
N ILE A 174 15.13 -11.60 0.99
CA ILE A 174 15.48 -11.78 2.40
C ILE A 174 14.48 -12.75 3.04
N THR A 175 14.98 -13.85 3.61
CA THR A 175 14.15 -14.87 4.27
C THR A 175 13.54 -14.34 5.56
N LEU A 176 12.28 -14.70 5.80
CA LEU A 176 11.54 -14.40 7.02
C LEU A 176 11.71 -15.55 8.02
N GLY A 177 11.88 -15.21 9.29
CA GLY A 177 11.75 -16.19 10.37
C GLY A 177 10.27 -16.60 10.56
N PRO A 178 9.98 -17.87 10.92
CA PRO A 178 8.63 -18.30 11.27
C PRO A 178 7.99 -17.40 12.32
N GLY A 179 6.73 -17.03 12.11
CA GLY A 179 5.96 -16.17 13.04
C GLY A 179 6.37 -14.69 13.05
N VAL A 180 7.44 -14.29 12.36
CA VAL A 180 7.89 -12.89 12.30
C VAL A 180 7.00 -12.10 11.33
N ALA A 181 6.33 -11.08 11.84
CA ALA A 181 5.52 -10.18 11.01
C ALA A 181 6.38 -9.19 10.23
N GLN A 182 6.30 -9.23 8.90
CA GLN A 182 6.93 -8.27 8.01
C GLN A 182 5.88 -7.40 7.31
N ALA A 183 6.00 -6.08 7.44
CA ALA A 183 5.10 -5.17 6.76
C ALA A 183 5.37 -5.17 5.25
N LEU A 184 4.34 -5.44 4.46
CA LEU A 184 4.39 -5.36 3.01
C LEU A 184 4.36 -3.91 2.55
N LYS A 185 5.13 -3.64 1.50
CA LYS A 185 5.18 -2.39 0.75
C LYS A 185 4.75 -2.65 -0.69
N HIS A 186 4.36 -1.58 -1.36
CA HIS A 186 4.01 -1.63 -2.77
C HIS A 186 5.24 -2.05 -3.58
N ASN A 187 5.05 -2.98 -4.53
CA ASN A 187 6.09 -3.61 -5.36
C ASN A 187 7.07 -4.52 -4.59
N ASP A 188 6.71 -5.01 -3.40
CA ASP A 188 7.51 -6.07 -2.77
C ASP A 188 7.37 -7.37 -3.55
N THR A 189 8.49 -8.05 -3.77
CA THR A 189 8.54 -9.40 -4.33
C THR A 189 8.53 -10.42 -3.21
N ILE A 190 7.58 -11.35 -3.25
CA ILE A 190 7.41 -12.41 -2.26
C ILE A 190 7.73 -13.74 -2.91
N ALA A 191 8.50 -14.58 -2.20
CA ALA A 191 8.73 -15.97 -2.56
C ALA A 191 8.19 -16.89 -1.46
N LEU A 192 7.33 -17.83 -1.84
CA LEU A 192 6.83 -18.91 -0.99
C LEU A 192 7.43 -20.22 -1.49
N GLY A 193 8.45 -20.75 -0.80
CA GLY A 193 9.37 -21.71 -1.43
C GLY A 193 10.00 -21.10 -2.69
N SER A 194 9.80 -21.73 -3.85
CA SER A 194 10.24 -21.19 -5.15
C SER A 194 9.14 -20.51 -5.97
N LEU A 195 7.92 -20.37 -5.44
CA LEU A 195 6.85 -19.63 -6.09
C LEU A 195 7.02 -18.15 -5.80
N THR A 196 7.35 -17.36 -6.82
CA THR A 196 7.61 -15.93 -6.69
C THR A 196 6.51 -15.11 -7.36
N PHE A 197 6.08 -14.03 -6.70
CA PHE A 197 5.14 -13.06 -7.25
C PHE A 197 5.40 -11.66 -6.68
N THR A 198 4.95 -10.64 -7.38
CA THR A 198 5.08 -9.24 -6.96
C THR A 198 3.76 -8.72 -6.40
N VAL A 199 3.78 -8.13 -5.21
CA VAL A 199 2.60 -7.55 -4.55
C VAL A 199 2.50 -6.06 -4.86
N LYS A 200 1.41 -5.66 -5.52
CA LYS A 200 1.08 -4.24 -5.70
C LYS A 200 -0.06 -3.84 -4.78
N ILE A 201 0.18 -2.82 -3.97
CA ILE A 201 -0.86 -2.20 -3.13
C ILE A 201 -1.60 -1.18 -3.99
N ILE A 202 -2.88 -1.41 -4.23
CA ILE A 202 -3.76 -0.60 -5.07
C ILE A 202 -4.51 0.41 -4.20
N GLU A 203 -5.04 -0.05 -3.06
CA GLU A 203 -5.74 0.80 -2.10
C GLU A 203 -5.39 0.36 -0.67
N LYS A 204 -5.14 1.33 0.20
CA LYS A 204 -4.95 1.13 1.64
C LYS A 204 -6.24 1.48 2.38
N PRO A 205 -6.49 0.93 3.58
CA PRO A 205 -7.59 1.37 4.42
C PRO A 205 -7.49 2.87 4.66
N SER A 206 -8.45 3.63 4.13
CA SER A 206 -8.57 5.05 4.43
C SER A 206 -9.61 5.24 5.54
N ALA A 207 -9.39 6.21 6.42
CA ALA A 207 -10.35 6.56 7.47
C ALA A 207 -11.65 7.18 6.92
N SER A 208 -11.71 7.44 5.61
CA SER A 208 -12.74 8.22 4.91
C SER A 208 -13.91 7.41 4.34
N HIS A 209 -14.09 6.14 4.71
CA HIS A 209 -15.30 5.38 4.33
C HIS A 209 -16.63 5.94 4.91
N ARG A 210 -16.58 7.10 5.60
CA ARG A 210 -17.71 7.83 6.19
C ARG A 210 -18.74 8.39 5.20
N GLN A 211 -18.50 8.40 3.88
CA GLN A 211 -19.29 9.20 2.94
C GLN A 211 -19.72 8.44 1.69
N THR A 212 -20.61 7.45 1.80
CA THR A 212 -21.50 7.12 0.67
C THR A 212 -22.89 6.58 1.06
N ARG A 213 -23.30 6.65 2.33
CA ARG A 213 -24.67 6.32 2.74
C ARG A 213 -25.42 7.50 3.36
N LEU A 214 -25.38 8.66 2.72
CA LEU A 214 -26.47 9.62 2.85
C LEU A 214 -27.37 9.42 1.63
N THR A 215 -28.46 8.68 1.83
CA THR A 215 -29.53 8.53 0.84
C THR A 215 -30.15 9.90 0.54
N PRO A 216 -30.42 10.25 -0.73
CA PRO A 216 -31.28 11.38 -1.08
C PRO A 216 -32.77 11.04 -0.83
N GLN A 217 -33.14 10.62 0.38
CA GLN A 217 -34.56 10.43 0.73
C GLN A 217 -34.79 10.76 2.20
N GLN A 218 -34.60 12.04 2.58
CA GLN A 218 -35.20 12.60 3.80
C GLN A 218 -35.03 14.12 3.81
N ARG A 219 -35.68 14.82 2.88
CA ARG A 219 -36.02 16.24 3.09
C ARG A 219 -37.15 16.74 2.21
N ILE A 220 -38.38 16.34 2.51
CA ILE A 220 -39.55 17.22 2.42
C ILE A 220 -40.53 16.69 3.48
N ARG A 221 -41.03 17.41 4.49
CA ARG A 221 -41.19 18.85 4.80
C ARG A 221 -40.96 19.05 6.33
N PRO A 222 -40.87 20.28 6.86
CA PRO A 222 -42.11 20.93 7.30
C PRO A 222 -42.19 22.42 6.95
N GLU A 223 -43.40 22.92 7.17
CA GLU A 223 -43.98 24.21 6.79
C GLU A 223 -43.36 25.44 7.45
N GLU A 224 -43.56 26.60 6.80
CA GLU A 224 -43.99 27.91 7.33
C GLU A 224 -43.56 28.98 6.30
N ARG A 225 -44.28 30.04 5.90
CA ARG A 225 -45.46 30.85 6.28
C ARG A 225 -45.87 31.57 4.97
N THR A 226 -47.03 32.19 4.74
CA THR A 226 -47.71 33.28 5.47
C THR A 226 -49.09 33.52 4.82
N ALA A 227 -50.10 33.79 5.66
CA ALA A 227 -51.22 34.74 5.53
C ALA A 227 -51.91 34.97 4.17
N SER A 228 -53.24 34.83 4.14
CA SER A 228 -54.24 35.90 3.88
C SER A 228 -55.65 35.31 3.67
N GLY A 229 -56.67 35.94 4.27
CA GLY A 229 -58.05 35.90 3.74
C GLY A 229 -59.14 35.28 4.62
N ASP A 230 -59.80 36.15 5.39
CA ASP A 230 -61.25 36.26 5.64
C ASP A 230 -62.19 35.04 5.59
N GLY A 231 -63.07 34.94 6.60
CA GLY A 231 -64.45 34.51 6.36
C GLY A 231 -65.15 33.67 7.43
N ARG A 232 -65.73 34.35 8.43
CA ARG A 232 -67.10 34.18 8.98
C ARG A 232 -67.66 32.80 9.40
N ALA A 233 -68.26 32.83 10.61
CA ALA A 233 -69.44 32.09 11.10
C ALA A 233 -69.24 30.58 11.39
N ALA A 234 -69.85 29.95 12.40
CA ALA A 234 -70.70 30.31 13.53
C ALA A 234 -70.80 29.04 14.41
N SER A 235 -71.15 29.20 15.70
CA SER A 235 -71.93 28.27 16.56
C SER A 235 -71.52 26.78 16.66
N ALA A 236 -71.65 26.04 17.75
CA ALA A 236 -72.05 26.16 19.14
C ALA A 236 -72.00 24.71 19.68
N SER A 237 -72.08 24.56 21.01
CA SER A 237 -72.47 23.32 21.70
C SER A 237 -71.44 22.18 21.75
N SER A 238 -70.75 22.01 22.89
CA SER A 238 -71.17 21.19 24.05
C SER A 238 -71.33 19.70 23.72
N ASN A 239 -70.52 18.83 24.33
CA ASN A 239 -70.87 18.18 25.59
C ASN A 239 -69.77 17.20 26.07
N SER A 240 -69.72 17.09 27.40
CA SER A 240 -69.16 16.03 28.26
C SER A 240 -69.21 14.58 27.70
N LYS A 241 -68.33 13.64 28.09
CA LYS A 241 -68.39 12.91 29.38
C LYS A 241 -67.29 11.81 29.47
N GLU A 242 -66.86 11.57 30.72
CA GLU A 242 -66.51 10.29 31.38
C GLU A 242 -65.41 9.36 30.79
N LYS A 243 -64.27 9.14 31.45
CA LYS A 243 -63.93 8.25 32.61
C LYS A 243 -63.56 6.79 32.18
N PRO A 244 -62.91 5.95 33.03
CA PRO A 244 -61.51 5.52 32.89
C PRO A 244 -61.38 3.97 32.90
N LEU A 245 -60.17 3.43 33.18
CA LEU A 245 -59.79 2.10 33.75
C LEU A 245 -58.64 1.48 32.92
N SER A 246 -57.40 1.36 33.40
CA SER A 246 -56.81 0.53 34.48
C SER A 246 -56.25 -0.82 34.01
N GLY A 247 -55.00 -1.11 34.39
CA GLY A 247 -54.25 -2.37 34.25
C GLY A 247 -52.91 -2.10 33.53
N ARG A 248 -51.69 -2.17 34.11
CA ARG A 248 -51.04 -3.19 34.98
C ARG A 248 -51.33 -4.60 34.44
N GLU A 249 -50.35 -5.39 34.02
CA GLU A 249 -48.94 -5.55 34.45
C GLU A 249 -47.95 -5.62 33.27
#